data_AF-A0A5C6F3J4-F1
#
_entry.id   AF-A0A5C6F3J4-F1
#
_cell.length_a   1.000
_cell.length_b   1.000
_cell.length_c   1.000
_cell.angle_alpha   90.00
_cell.angle_beta   90.00
_cell.angle_gamma   90.00
#
_symmetry.space_group_name_H-M   'P 1'
#
loop_
_entity.id
_entity.type
_entity.pdbx_description
1 polymer ?
#
loop_
_entity_poly.entity_id
_entity_poly.type
_entity_poly.pdbx_seq_one_letter_code
_entity_poly.pdbx_strand_id
1 'polypeptide(L)'
;MNNSWHLGRFAGIDVRIHWTFLLVPIWIYFSSMAAGSGAVAATVAVLFVLAIFGCVVLHEYGHSLTARRFGIGTRDITLLPIGGVASLQRMPRNPWQELAISVAGPAVNVVIATVLFIGLPIRAIAR
;
A
#
# COMPACT_ATOMS: atom_id res chain seq x y z
N MET A 1 2.01 -3.28 -19.49
CA MET A 1 0.88 -2.90 -18.62
C MET A 1 0.40 -1.52 -19.06
N ASN A 2 -0.32 -1.43 -20.18
CA ASN A 2 -0.55 -0.19 -20.93
C ASN A 2 -1.64 0.73 -20.36
N ASN A 3 -2.00 0.61 -19.07
CA ASN A 3 -3.15 1.35 -18.54
C ASN A 3 -2.98 1.72 -17.04
N SER A 4 -1.80 2.23 -16.70
CA SER A 4 -1.47 2.75 -15.37
C SER A 4 -1.22 4.26 -15.43
N TRP A 5 -1.83 5.01 -14.52
CA TRP A 5 -1.60 6.44 -14.36
C TRP A 5 -0.45 6.70 -13.37
N HIS A 6 0.40 7.66 -13.68
CA HIS A 6 1.49 8.08 -12.80
C HIS A 6 0.94 8.98 -11.70
N LEU A 7 1.21 8.62 -10.45
CA LEU A 7 0.74 9.35 -9.27
C LEU A 7 1.80 10.30 -8.73
N GLY A 8 3.07 9.90 -8.84
CA GLY A 8 4.19 10.65 -8.31
C GLY A 8 5.45 9.80 -8.25
N ARG A 9 6.57 10.44 -7.90
CA ARG A 9 7.87 9.78 -7.77
C ARG A 9 8.45 10.07 -6.39
N PHE A 10 8.64 9.02 -5.58
CA PHE A 10 9.22 9.15 -4.25
C PHE A 10 10.42 8.22 -4.11
N ALA A 11 11.50 8.71 -3.49
CA ALA A 11 12.78 8.01 -3.37
C ALA A 11 13.37 7.48 -4.71
N GLY A 12 13.00 8.10 -5.84
CA GLY A 12 13.41 7.68 -7.18
C GLY A 12 12.58 6.54 -7.79
N ILE A 13 11.50 6.13 -7.13
CA ILE A 13 10.60 5.05 -7.57
C ILE A 13 9.28 5.68 -8.01
N ASP A 14 8.83 5.31 -9.21
CA ASP A 14 7.56 5.80 -9.77
C ASP A 14 6.38 5.04 -9.16
N VAL A 15 5.46 5.75 -8.51
CA VAL A 15 4.22 5.19 -8.00
C VAL A 15 3.14 5.36 -9.05
N ARG A 16 2.52 4.25 -9.41
CA ARG A 16 1.50 4.17 -10.46
C ARG A 16 0.23 3.55 -9.92
N ILE A 17 -0.91 3.97 -10.45
CA ILE A 17 -2.21 3.35 -10.18
C ILE A 17 -2.72 2.73 -11.47
N HIS A 18 -3.01 1.43 -11.46
CA HIS A 18 -3.74 0.81 -12.55
C HIS A 18 -5.21 1.23 -12.49
N TRP A 19 -5.85 1.52 -13.62
CA TRP A 19 -7.25 2.00 -13.64
C TRP A 19 -8.22 1.08 -12.87
N THR A 20 -7.95 -0.24 -12.86
CA THR A 20 -8.78 -1.22 -12.13
C THR A 20 -8.81 -0.96 -10.63
N PHE A 21 -7.79 -0.33 -10.05
CA PHE A 21 -7.75 0.04 -8.64
C PHE A 21 -9.00 0.81 -8.21
N LEU A 22 -9.50 1.70 -9.07
CA LEU A 22 -10.68 2.54 -8.79
C LEU A 22 -11.96 1.72 -8.58
N LEU A 23 -12.03 0.49 -9.09
CA LEU A 23 -13.19 -0.37 -8.88
C LEU A 23 -13.42 -0.66 -7.40
N VAL A 24 -12.38 -0.76 -6.58
CA VAL A 24 -12.47 -1.06 -5.15
C VAL A 24 -13.15 0.07 -4.36
N PRO A 25 -12.64 1.32 -4.35
CA PRO A 25 -13.29 2.41 -3.62
C PRO A 25 -14.67 2.75 -4.19
N ILE A 26 -14.88 2.66 -5.51
CA ILE A 26 -16.20 2.87 -6.13
C ILE A 26 -17.18 1.81 -5.62
N TRP A 27 -16.82 0.53 -5.67
CA TRP A 27 -17.67 -0.55 -5.20
C TRP A 27 -17.98 -0.44 -3.70
N ILE A 28 -17.00 -0.10 -2.86
CA ILE A 28 -17.21 0.13 -1.42
C ILE A 28 -18.21 1.26 -1.19
N TYR A 29 -18.07 2.38 -1.91
CA TYR A 29 -18.98 3.51 -1.77
C TYR A 29 -20.43 3.12 -2.12
N PHE A 30 -20.64 2.52 -3.30
CA PHE A 30 -21.99 2.17 -3.76
C PHE A 30 -22.61 1.01 -2.97
N SER A 31 -21.82 0.02 -2.55
CA SER A 31 -22.32 -1.07 -1.68
C SER A 31 -22.74 -0.55 -0.31
N SER A 32 -21.96 0.36 0.28
CA SER A 32 -22.32 1.05 1.52
C SER A 32 -23.61 1.85 1.34
N MET A 33 -23.75 2.59 0.24
CA MET A 33 -24.98 3.33 -0.06
C MET A 33 -26.20 2.41 -0.24
N ALA A 34 -26.04 1.31 -0.97
CA ALA A 34 -27.11 0.33 -1.20
C ALA A 34 -27.54 -0.38 0.10
N ALA A 35 -26.63 -0.51 1.06
CA ALA A 35 -26.92 -1.04 2.40
C ALA A 35 -27.62 -0.01 3.32
N GLY A 36 -27.84 1.22 2.87
CA GLY A 36 -28.57 2.24 3.63
C GLY A 36 -27.77 2.95 4.72
N SER A 37 -26.44 2.80 4.76
CA SER A 37 -25.58 3.42 5.80
C SER A 37 -25.39 4.94 5.62
N GLY A 38 -25.80 5.50 4.48
CA GLY A 38 -25.72 6.92 4.16
C GLY A 38 -24.35 7.35 3.62
N ALA A 39 -24.33 8.55 3.02
CA ALA A 39 -23.15 9.05 2.29
C ALA A 39 -21.92 9.24 3.19
N VAL A 40 -22.13 9.69 4.44
CA VAL A 40 -21.04 9.91 5.39
C VAL A 40 -20.32 8.59 5.70
N ALA A 41 -21.08 7.53 6.03
CA ALA A 41 -20.49 6.23 6.32
C ALA A 41 -19.78 5.64 5.09
N ALA A 42 -20.38 5.79 3.90
CA ALA A 42 -19.76 5.36 2.65
C ALA A 42 -18.43 6.08 2.38
N THR A 43 -18.37 7.40 2.58
CA THR A 43 -17.13 8.17 2.45
C THR A 43 -16.07 7.74 3.46
N VAL A 44 -16.46 7.50 4.73
CA VAL A 44 -15.52 6.99 5.75
C VAL A 44 -14.96 5.62 5.36
N ALA A 45 -15.78 4.72 4.84
CA ALA A 45 -15.32 3.41 4.36
C ALA A 45 -14.32 3.53 3.20
N VAL A 46 -14.56 4.46 2.27
CA VAL A 46 -13.61 4.76 1.18
C VAL A 46 -12.30 5.33 1.73
N LEU A 47 -12.35 6.29 2.65
CA LEU A 47 -11.14 6.85 3.26
C LEU A 47 -10.35 5.79 4.02
N PHE A 48 -11.05 4.88 4.71
CA PHE A 48 -10.44 3.78 5.42
C PHE A 48 -9.72 2.80 4.47
N VAL A 49 -10.35 2.39 3.37
CA VAL A 49 -9.66 1.52 2.39
C VAL A 49 -8.47 2.23 1.73
N LEU A 50 -8.59 3.54 1.44
CA LEU A 50 -7.46 4.32 0.90
C LEU A 50 -6.31 4.41 1.90
N ALA A 51 -6.60 4.53 3.20
CA ALA A 51 -5.58 4.49 4.25
C ALA A 51 -4.88 3.11 4.31
N ILE A 52 -5.63 2.01 4.18
CA ILE A 52 -5.06 0.66 4.08
C ILE A 52 -4.12 0.55 2.87
N PHE A 53 -4.52 1.06 1.71
CA PHE A 53 -3.64 1.08 0.54
C PHE A 53 -2.43 2.01 0.72
N GLY A 54 -2.56 3.08 1.51
CA GLY A 54 -1.41 3.86 1.97
C GLY A 54 -0.40 2.99 2.73
N CYS A 55 -0.86 2.13 3.63
CA CYS A 55 0.01 1.15 4.30
C CYS A 55 0.64 0.16 3.31
N VAL A 56 -0.11 -0.32 2.32
CA VAL A 56 0.42 -1.20 1.25
C VAL A 56 1.53 -0.50 0.46
N VAL A 57 1.36 0.77 0.10
CA VAL A 57 2.43 1.54 -0.56
C VAL A 57 3.68 1.57 0.31
N LEU A 58 3.54 1.88 1.60
CA LEU A 58 4.67 1.91 2.54
C LEU A 58 5.34 0.52 2.68
N HIS A 59 4.54 -0.55 2.69
CA HIS A 59 5.00 -1.94 2.68
C HIS A 59 5.90 -2.23 1.45
N GLU A 60 5.41 -1.90 0.25
CA GLU A 60 6.18 -2.05 -1.00
C GLU A 60 7.44 -1.19 -1.02
N TYR A 61 7.42 -0.01 -0.39
CA TYR A 61 8.62 0.80 -0.17
C TYR A 61 9.62 0.11 0.76
N GLY A 62 9.17 -0.63 1.78
CA GLY A 62 10.03 -1.43 2.65
C GLY A 62 10.88 -2.44 1.86
N HIS A 63 10.24 -3.20 0.97
CA HIS A 63 10.91 -4.10 0.05
C HIS A 63 11.88 -3.35 -0.87
N SER A 64 11.40 -2.29 -1.52
CA SER A 64 12.14 -1.55 -2.54
C SER A 64 13.37 -0.83 -2.00
N LEU A 65 13.26 -0.18 -0.84
CA LEU A 65 14.36 0.52 -0.20
C LEU A 65 15.41 -0.44 0.34
N THR A 66 14.99 -1.62 0.80
CA THR A 66 15.92 -2.68 1.23
C THR A 66 16.65 -3.28 0.04
N ALA A 67 15.94 -3.57 -1.06
CA ALA A 67 16.56 -4.02 -2.30
C ALA A 67 17.60 -3.01 -2.83
N ARG A 68 17.29 -1.71 -2.72
CA ARG A 68 18.21 -0.62 -3.09
C ARG A 68 19.51 -0.65 -2.30
N ARG A 69 19.50 -1.05 -1.02
CA ARG A 69 20.72 -1.21 -0.21
C ARG A 69 21.62 -2.35 -0.71
N PHE A 70 21.05 -3.34 -1.41
CA PHE A 70 21.81 -4.41 -2.06
C PHE A 70 22.16 -4.09 -3.53
N GLY A 71 22.01 -2.83 -3.96
CA GLY A 71 22.31 -2.42 -5.33
C GLY A 71 21.31 -2.94 -6.36
N ILE A 72 20.07 -3.22 -5.94
CA ILE A 72 18.97 -3.63 -6.82
C ILE A 72 17.99 -2.45 -6.91
N GLY A 73 17.84 -1.88 -8.10
CA GLY A 73 16.87 -0.81 -8.32
C GLY A 73 15.44 -1.34 -8.40
N THR A 74 14.47 -0.50 -8.05
CA THR A 74 13.05 -0.71 -8.31
C THR A 74 12.62 0.20 -9.44
N ARG A 75 11.96 -0.35 -10.46
CA ARG A 75 11.47 0.42 -11.61
C ARG A 75 10.25 1.24 -11.24
N ASP A 76 9.26 0.60 -10.64
CA ASP A 76 7.98 1.22 -10.32
C ASP A 76 7.23 0.41 -9.24
N ILE A 77 6.33 1.07 -8.53
CA ILE A 77 5.33 0.46 -7.65
C ILE A 77 3.98 0.69 -8.29
N THR A 78 3.25 -0.37 -8.62
CA THR A 78 1.92 -0.27 -9.24
C THR A 78 0.84 -0.76 -8.30
N LEU A 79 -0.15 0.08 -8.02
CA LEU A 79 -1.33 -0.27 -7.24
C LEU A 79 -2.39 -0.93 -8.11
N LEU A 80 -2.89 -2.06 -7.62
CA LEU A 80 -3.91 -2.92 -8.19
C LEU A 80 -5.03 -3.14 -7.15
N PRO A 81 -6.21 -3.63 -7.56
CA PRO A 81 -7.29 -3.97 -6.63
C PRO A 81 -6.88 -4.94 -5.51
N ILE A 82 -5.91 -5.81 -5.79
CA ILE A 82 -5.45 -6.85 -4.87
C ILE A 82 -4.33 -6.39 -3.94
N GLY A 83 -3.71 -5.22 -4.18
CA GLY A 83 -2.54 -4.76 -3.44
C GLY A 83 -1.59 -3.89 -4.25
N GLY A 84 -0.32 -3.83 -3.85
CA GLY A 84 0.76 -3.15 -4.56
C GLY A 84 1.74 -4.15 -5.14
N VAL A 85 2.39 -3.81 -6.25
CA VAL A 85 3.46 -4.62 -6.83
C VAL A 85 4.67 -3.73 -7.08
N ALA A 86 5.76 -3.96 -6.36
CA ALA A 86 7.07 -3.39 -6.64
C ALA A 86 7.82 -4.17 -7.73
N SER A 87 8.04 -3.54 -8.89
CA SER A 87 8.81 -4.11 -9.99
C SER A 87 10.31 -3.92 -9.76
N LEU A 88 10.97 -4.91 -9.13
CA LEU A 88 12.44 -4.91 -9.00
C LEU A 88 13.11 -5.14 -10.37
N GLN A 89 14.25 -4.47 -10.61
CA GLN A 89 15.01 -4.61 -11.87
C GLN A 89 15.60 -6.01 -12.06
N ARG A 90 15.90 -6.69 -10.95
CA ARG A 90 16.39 -8.08 -10.92
C ARG A 90 16.10 -8.70 -9.56
N MET A 91 16.00 -10.02 -9.50
CA MET A 91 15.99 -10.74 -8.22
C MET A 91 17.40 -10.86 -7.63
N PRO A 92 17.56 -10.84 -6.30
CA PRO A 92 18.83 -11.12 -5.64
C PRO A 92 19.27 -12.56 -5.92
N ARG A 93 20.58 -12.79 -6.01
CA ARG A 93 21.14 -14.16 -6.14
C ARG A 93 21.49 -14.79 -4.79
N ASN A 94 21.60 -13.97 -3.75
CA ASN A 94 21.94 -14.42 -2.40
C ASN A 94 20.65 -14.63 -1.59
N PRO A 95 20.38 -15.83 -1.05
CA PRO A 95 19.16 -16.12 -0.32
C PRO A 95 18.99 -15.24 0.94
N TRP A 96 20.09 -14.79 1.56
CA TRP A 96 20.02 -13.88 2.70
C TRP A 96 19.54 -12.48 2.31
N GLN A 97 19.88 -12.02 1.11
CA GLN A 97 19.39 -10.73 0.60
C GLN A 97 17.90 -10.82 0.24
N GLU A 98 17.50 -11.94 -0.36
CA GLU A 98 16.09 -12.22 -0.64
C GLU A 98 15.26 -12.26 0.63
N LEU A 99 15.73 -12.96 1.67
CA LEU A 99 15.09 -12.99 2.99
C LEU A 99 15.00 -11.60 3.63
N ALA A 100 16.09 -10.83 3.57
CA ALA A 100 16.09 -9.47 4.12
C ALA A 100 15.09 -8.57 3.41
N ILE A 101 15.00 -8.67 2.07
CA ILE A 101 14.02 -7.92 1.29
C ILE A 101 12.61 -8.38 1.63
N SER A 102 12.34 -9.69 1.67
CA SER A 102 10.98 -10.22 1.91
C SER A 102 10.46 -9.92 3.30
N VAL A 103 11.32 -9.79 4.31
CA VAL A 103 10.93 -9.39 5.68
C VAL A 103 10.78 -7.87 5.81
N ALA A 104 11.43 -7.07 4.97
CA ALA A 104 11.41 -5.62 5.09
C ALA A 104 10.00 -5.00 4.94
N GLY A 105 9.20 -5.47 3.99
CA GLY A 105 7.81 -5.02 3.84
C GLY A 105 6.96 -5.32 5.08
N PRO A 106 6.87 -6.58 5.55
CA PRO A 106 6.20 -6.92 6.80
C PRO A 106 6.68 -6.13 8.01
N ALA A 107 7.99 -5.88 8.13
CA ALA A 107 8.54 -5.06 9.21
C ALA A 107 8.00 -3.63 9.20
N VAL A 108 7.79 -3.03 8.01
CA VAL A 108 7.13 -1.71 7.90
C VAL A 108 5.71 -1.75 8.46
N ASN A 109 4.94 -2.81 8.20
CA ASN A 109 3.59 -2.95 8.76
C ASN A 109 3.61 -3.06 10.30
N VAL A 110 4.59 -3.78 10.87
CA VAL A 110 4.76 -3.87 12.33
C VAL A 110 5.07 -2.50 12.92
N VAL A 111 5.92 -1.70 12.27
CA VAL A 111 6.22 -0.33 12.70
C VAL A 111 4.97 0.55 12.61
N ILE A 112 4.24 0.51 11.51
CA ILE A 112 2.98 1.26 11.33
C ILE A 112 1.98 0.89 12.43
N ALA A 113 1.76 -0.41 12.66
CA ALA A 113 0.86 -0.90 13.69
C ALA A 113 1.27 -0.42 15.09
N THR A 114 2.56 -0.48 15.41
CA THR A 114 3.11 -0.01 16.69
C THR A 114 2.88 1.49 16.88
N VAL A 115 3.17 2.29 15.86
CA VAL A 115 2.97 3.75 15.89
C VAL A 115 1.49 4.10 16.05
N LEU A 116 0.60 3.44 15.29
CA LEU A 116 -0.83 3.65 15.40
C LEU A 116 -1.37 3.23 16.77
N PHE A 117 -0.91 2.10 17.30
CA PHE A 117 -1.33 1.59 18.61
C PHE A 117 -0.96 2.55 19.75
N ILE A 118 0.22 3.16 19.69
CA ILE A 118 0.68 4.12 20.70
C ILE A 118 0.04 5.50 20.49
N GLY A 119 -0.08 5.93 19.24
CA GLY A 119 -0.51 7.29 18.88
C GLY A 119 -2.02 7.52 18.85
N LEU A 120 -2.83 6.48 18.64
CA LEU A 120 -4.28 6.60 18.71
C LEU A 120 -4.74 6.41 20.16
N PRO A 121 -5.39 7.42 20.77
CA PRO A 121 -5.99 7.23 22.08
C PRO A 121 -7.06 6.14 21.96
N ILE A 122 -6.78 4.97 22.55
CA ILE A 122 -7.65 3.77 22.53
C ILE A 122 -9.10 4.08 22.95
N ARG A 123 -9.31 5.19 23.67
CA ARG A 123 -10.62 5.73 24.08
C ARG A 123 -11.58 6.04 22.92
N ALA A 124 -11.09 6.23 21.69
CA ALA A 124 -11.93 6.47 20.52
C ALA A 124 -12.52 5.19 19.88
N ILE A 125 -11.97 4.00 20.19
CA ILE A 125 -12.39 2.72 19.58
C ILE A 125 -13.44 1.99 20.43
N ALA A 126 -13.61 2.38 21.69
CA ALA A 126 -14.50 1.74 22.67
C ALA A 126 -15.85 2.46 22.89
N ARG A 127 -16.25 3.37 22.00
CA ARG A 127 -17.59 3.96 21.95
C ARG A 127 -18.22 3.66 20.61
#